data_AF-A0A3C1DI50-F1
#
_entry.id   AF-A0A3C1DI50-F1
#
_cell.length_a   1.000
_cell.length_b   1.000
_cell.length_c   1.000
_cell.angle_alpha   90.00
_cell.angle_beta   90.00
_cell.angle_gamma   90.00
#
_symmetry.space_group_name_H-M   'P 1'
#
loop_
_entity.id
_entity.type
_entity.pdbx_description
1 polymer ?
#
loop_
_entity_poly.entity_id
_entity_poly.type
_entity_poly.pdbx_seq_one_letter_code
_entity_poly.pdbx_strand_id
1 'polypeptide(L)' 'MTSEPELLGPVEIRALAAQLDLTPTKKHGQNFVIDPNTVRRIVRLAELETSDVVV' A
#
# COMPACT_ATOMS: atom_id res chain seq x y z
N MET A 1 -13.04 -2.43 -18.87
CA MET A 1 -12.94 -1.45 -17.77
C MET A 1 -11.92 -2.00 -16.79
N THR A 2 -10.68 -1.54 -16.85
CA THR A 2 -9.74 -1.75 -15.76
C THR A 2 -10.14 -0.77 -14.67
N SER A 3 -10.74 -1.27 -13.59
CA SER A 3 -10.98 -0.49 -12.37
C SER A 3 -9.65 0.13 -11.95
N GLU A 4 -9.61 1.43 -11.67
CA GLU A 4 -8.42 1.99 -11.02
C GLU A 4 -8.19 1.24 -9.69
N PRO A 5 -6.94 0.87 -9.37
CA PRO A 5 -6.66 0.20 -8.11
C PRO A 5 -7.06 1.12 -6.95
N GLU A 6 -7.93 0.59 -6.08
CA GLU A 6 -8.33 1.26 -4.85
C GLU A 6 -7.14 1.23 -3.88
N LEU A 7 -6.63 2.41 -3.55
CA LEU A 7 -5.50 2.56 -2.63
C LEU A 7 -6.01 2.56 -1.19
N LEU A 8 -5.34 1.80 -0.32
CA LEU A 8 -5.78 1.59 1.06
C LEU A 8 -5.52 2.84 1.91
N GLY A 9 -6.58 3.32 2.57
CA GLY A 9 -6.50 4.33 3.60
C GLY A 9 -6.43 3.74 5.01
N PRO A 10 -6.49 4.61 6.05
CA PRO A 10 -6.39 4.17 7.44
C PRO A 10 -7.52 3.24 7.88
N VAL A 11 -8.71 3.40 7.32
CA VAL A 11 -9.89 2.59 7.67
C VAL A 11 -9.75 1.20 7.08
N GLU A 12 -9.38 1.11 5.80
CA GLU A 12 -9.22 -0.14 5.08
C GLU A 12 -8.08 -0.97 5.68
N ILE A 13 -6.96 -0.34 6.06
CA ILE A 13 -5.84 -1.01 6.73
C ILE A 13 -6.27 -1.60 8.07
N ARG A 14 -7.04 -0.86 8.89
CA ARG A 14 -7.52 -1.38 10.17
C ARG A 14 -8.52 -2.51 10.00
N ALA A 15 -9.42 -2.40 9.02
CA ALA A 15 -10.37 -3.45 8.69
C ALA A 15 -9.65 -4.72 8.24
N LEU A 16 -8.64 -4.60 7.37
CA LEU A 16 -7.84 -5.74 6.92
C LEU A 16 -7.05 -6.38 8.06
N ALA A 17 -6.42 -5.57 8.92
CA ALA A 17 -5.70 -6.06 10.08
C ALA A 17 -6.63 -6.86 11.02
N ALA A 18 -7.85 -6.37 11.27
CA ALA A 18 -8.84 -7.07 12.07
C ALA A 18 -9.30 -8.39 11.42
N GLN A 19 -9.52 -8.41 10.10
CA GLN A 19 -9.89 -9.62 9.36
C GLN A 19 -8.80 -10.70 9.42
N LEU A 20 -7.53 -10.29 9.49
CA LEU A 20 -6.38 -11.18 9.56
C LEU A 20 -5.95 -11.52 11.00
N ASP A 21 -6.73 -11.11 12.01
CA ASP A 21 -6.38 -11.21 13.43
C ASP A 21 -4.96 -10.68 13.74
N LEU A 22 -4.60 -9.59 13.08
CA LEU A 22 -3.28 -8.97 13.16
C LEU A 22 -3.36 -7.66 13.95
N THR A 23 -2.44 -7.49 14.89
CA THR A 23 -2.24 -6.21 15.58
C THR A 23 -1.02 -5.50 14.98
N PRO A 24 -1.22 -4.40 14.23
CA PRO A 24 -0.11 -3.61 13.69
C PRO A 24 0.81 -3.12 14.80
N THR A 25 2.12 -3.19 14.59
CA THR A 25 3.12 -2.87 15.62
C THR A 25 4.31 -2.11 15.08
N LYS A 26 4.69 -1.05 15.80
CA LYS A 26 5.89 -0.26 15.48
C LYS A 26 7.19 -0.97 15.86
N LYS A 27 7.14 -2.02 16.70
CA LYS A 27 8.34 -2.74 17.16
C LYS A 27 9.16 -3.35 16.02
N HIS A 28 8.52 -3.72 14.91
CA HIS A 28 9.17 -4.25 13.71
C HIS A 28 9.36 -3.20 12.62
N GLY A 29 9.23 -1.91 12.93
CA GLY A 29 9.36 -0.83 11.94
C GLY A 29 8.19 -0.71 10.97
N GLN A 30 7.00 -1.26 11.28
CA GLN A 30 5.85 -1.20 10.38
C GLN A 30 5.32 0.23 10.24
N ASN A 31 5.39 0.77 9.02
CA ASN A 31 4.83 2.07 8.66
C ASN A 31 3.99 1.90 7.41
N PHE A 32 2.70 2.16 7.51
CA PHE A 32 1.77 2.03 6.39
C PHE A 32 1.65 3.38 5.69
N VAL A 33 1.87 3.40 4.37
CA VAL A 33 1.63 4.59 3.55
C VAL A 33 0.14 4.65 3.23
N ILE A 34 -0.52 5.65 3.79
CA ILE A 34 -1.99 5.82 3.73
C ILE A 34 -2.44 6.93 2.78
N ASP A 35 -1.50 7.71 2.25
CA ASP A 35 -1.78 8.77 1.29
C ASP A 35 -1.64 8.23 -0.14
N PRO A 36 -2.76 8.19 -0.92
CA PRO A 36 -2.74 7.70 -2.30
C PRO A 36 -1.75 8.44 -3.20
N ASN A 37 -1.58 9.75 -3.00
CA ASN A 37 -0.70 10.55 -3.85
C ASN A 37 0.78 10.21 -3.62
N THR A 38 1.15 9.94 -2.38
CA THR A 38 2.50 9.46 -2.03
C THR A 38 2.79 8.11 -2.69
N VAL A 39 1.85 7.15 -2.64
CA VAL A 39 2.03 5.84 -3.31
C VAL A 39 2.22 6.02 -4.81
N ARG A 40 1.36 6.80 -5.47
CA ARG A 40 1.48 7.09 -6.91
C ARG A 40 2.80 7.78 -7.26
N ARG A 41 3.27 8.69 -6.41
CA ARG A 41 4.57 9.36 -6.59
C ARG A 41 5.74 8.38 -6.50
N ILE A 42 5.73 7.45 -5.55
CA ILE A 42 6.77 6.42 -5.41
C ILE A 42 6.85 5.60 -6.70
N VAL A 43 5.71 5.08 -7.16
CA VAL A 43 5.64 4.26 -8.39
C VAL A 43 6.11 5.05 -9.61
N ARG A 44 5.67 6.31 -9.75
CA ARG A 44 6.10 7.18 -10.85
C ARG A 44 7.61 7.42 -10.86
N LEU A 45 8.20 7.64 -9.69
CA LEU A 45 9.65 7.89 -9.54
C LEU A 45 10.50 6.62 -9.69
N ALA A 46 9.89 5.45 -9.53
CA ALA A 46 10.57 4.18 -9.77
C ALA A 46 10.75 3.88 -11.27
N GLU A 47 10.12 4.65 -12.17
CA GLU A 47 10.27 4.55 -13.62
C GLU A 47 10.10 3.12 -14.15
N LEU A 48 9.10 2.42 -13.61
CA LEU A 48 8.86 1.00 -13.91
C LEU A 48 8.37 0.80 -15.35
N GLU A 49 8.92 -0.22 -16.00
CA GLU A 49 8.50 -0.74 -17.29
C GLU A 49 7.64 -2.00 -17.13
N THR A 50 6.87 -2.33 -18.16
CA THR A 50 5.96 -3.51 -18.12
C THR A 50 6.68 -4.85 -17.96
N SER A 51 7.97 -4.91 -18.25
CA SER A 51 8.82 -6.09 -18.08
C SER A 51 9.45 -6.20 -16.68
N ASP A 52 9.30 -5.20 -15.83
CA ASP A 52 9.97 -5.17 -14.53
C ASP A 52 9.36 -6.16 -13.54
N VAL A 53 10.23 -6.81 -12.79
CA VAL A 53 9.87 -7.65 -11.64
C VAL A 53 10.26 -6.87 -10.38
N VAL A 54 9.26 -6.38 -9.65
CA VAL A 54 9.45 -5.64 -8.38
C VAL A 54 9.65 -6.63 -7.23
N VAL A 55 10.61 -6.36 -6.34
CA VAL A 55 10.96 -7.18 -5.16
C VAL A 55 10.62 -6.50 -3.84
#